data_AF-A0A3P3R3H3-F1
#
_entry.id   AF-A0A3P3R3H3-F1
#
_cell.length_a   1.000
_cell.length_b   1.000
_cell.length_c   1.000
_cell.angle_alpha   90.00
_cell.angle_beta   90.00
_cell.angle_gamma   90.00
#
_symmetry.space_group_name_H-M   'P 1'
#
loop_
_entity.id
_entity.type
_entity.pdbx_description
1 polymer ?
#
loop_
_entity_poly.entity_id
_entity_poly.type
_entity_poly.pdbx_seq_one_letter_code
_entity_poly.pdbx_strand_id
1 'polypeptide(L)'
;MAAFDKATEGLVGYTYTVMAVLGSQIVAGTNYSYLCRAEMVVPDAKPEYVIVNVYEDLDGNAEITGSLSLLEGKEGWEYNDINPFMNENSDVKAAFDKALDGLTGAEYKPIAYIGYKDNSYAVLTKITITSVEPLTSLSMVYITKTDSGAMIDDIYDIDMSLENERN
;
A
#
# COMPACT_ATOMS: atom_id res chain seq x y z
N MET A 1 2.76 1.62 -17.04
CA MET A 1 4.15 1.38 -16.64
C MET A 1 4.59 0.11 -17.35
N ALA A 2 5.63 0.12 -18.20
CA ALA A 2 5.88 -0.98 -19.17
C ALA A 2 5.84 -2.40 -18.57
N ALA A 3 6.60 -2.67 -17.51
CA ALA A 3 6.59 -3.96 -16.83
C ALA A 3 5.20 -4.36 -16.29
N PHE A 4 4.50 -3.45 -15.62
CA PHE A 4 3.15 -3.70 -15.11
C PHE A 4 2.14 -3.95 -16.24
N ASP A 5 2.17 -3.12 -17.28
CA ASP A 5 1.27 -3.22 -18.43
C ASP A 5 1.49 -4.57 -19.14
N LYS A 6 2.74 -5.03 -19.21
CA LYS A 6 3.11 -6.34 -19.75
C LYS A 6 2.68 -7.50 -18.84
N ALA A 7 2.90 -7.38 -17.54
CA ALA A 7 2.54 -8.40 -16.55
C ALA A 7 1.01 -8.58 -16.38
N THR A 8 0.24 -7.54 -16.68
CA THR A 8 -1.24 -7.56 -16.63
C THR A 8 -1.89 -7.78 -18.00
N GLU A 9 -1.08 -7.91 -19.05
CA GLU A 9 -1.56 -8.13 -20.42
C GLU A 9 -2.39 -9.43 -20.48
N GLY A 10 -3.66 -9.30 -20.85
CA GLY A 10 -4.57 -10.45 -20.99
C GLY A 10 -5.23 -10.94 -19.69
N LEU A 11 -4.97 -10.30 -18.54
CA LEU A 11 -5.76 -10.56 -17.34
C LEU A 11 -7.22 -10.13 -17.55
N VAL A 12 -8.14 -10.98 -17.12
CA VAL A 12 -9.60 -10.76 -17.23
C VAL A 12 -10.24 -10.85 -15.86
N GLY A 13 -11.39 -10.19 -15.68
CA GLY A 13 -12.18 -10.22 -14.45
C GLY A 13 -11.85 -9.10 -13.45
N TYR A 14 -10.65 -8.50 -13.53
CA TYR A 14 -10.28 -7.32 -12.76
C TYR A 14 -9.66 -6.24 -13.64
N THR A 15 -9.92 -4.99 -13.30
CA THR A 15 -9.21 -3.82 -13.79
C THR A 15 -8.28 -3.32 -12.70
N TYR A 16 -6.99 -3.14 -13.03
CA TYR A 16 -6.01 -2.58 -12.10
C TYR A 16 -5.59 -1.19 -12.56
N THR A 17 -5.69 -0.23 -11.66
CA THR A 17 -5.14 1.12 -11.84
C THR A 17 -3.98 1.29 -10.88
N VAL A 18 -2.77 1.54 -11.41
CA VAL A 18 -1.60 1.78 -10.55
C VAL A 18 -1.70 3.17 -9.91
N MET A 19 -1.65 3.21 -8.59
CA MET A 19 -1.74 4.43 -7.78
C MET A 19 -0.36 4.92 -7.39
N ALA A 20 0.58 4.02 -7.06
CA ALA A 20 1.94 4.38 -6.70
C ALA A 20 2.94 3.27 -7.02
N VAL A 21 4.20 3.65 -7.27
CA VAL A 21 5.34 2.72 -7.28
C VAL A 21 5.93 2.73 -5.86
N LEU A 22 5.88 1.59 -5.18
CA LEU A 22 6.31 1.45 -3.78
C LEU A 22 7.82 1.19 -3.67
N GLY A 23 8.38 0.52 -4.66
CA GLY A 23 9.81 0.26 -4.74
C GLY A 23 10.20 -0.55 -5.98
N SER A 24 11.51 -0.66 -6.18
CA SER A 24 12.11 -1.51 -7.21
C SER A 24 13.44 -2.08 -6.73
N GLN A 25 13.79 -3.26 -7.21
CA GLN A 25 15.04 -3.94 -6.88
C GLN A 25 15.67 -4.52 -8.15
N ILE A 26 16.91 -4.15 -8.44
CA ILE A 26 17.67 -4.70 -9.56
C ILE A 26 18.20 -6.08 -9.17
N VAL A 27 17.93 -7.07 -10.01
CA VAL A 27 18.37 -8.47 -9.92
C VAL A 27 18.90 -8.90 -11.30
N ALA A 28 18.72 -10.16 -11.71
CA ALA A 28 18.86 -10.56 -13.11
C ALA A 28 17.62 -10.09 -13.92
N GLY A 29 17.36 -8.80 -13.93
CA GLY A 29 16.07 -8.18 -14.27
C GLY A 29 15.72 -7.13 -13.21
N THR A 30 14.44 -6.80 -13.08
CA THR A 30 13.97 -5.84 -12.07
C THR A 30 12.69 -6.34 -11.40
N ASN A 31 12.68 -6.39 -10.08
CA ASN A 31 11.45 -6.52 -9.31
C ASN A 31 10.84 -5.13 -9.07
N TYR A 32 9.54 -5.01 -9.19
CA TYR A 32 8.75 -3.83 -8.88
C TYR A 32 7.65 -4.18 -7.89
N SER A 33 7.30 -3.22 -7.03
CA SER A 33 6.11 -3.30 -6.18
C SER A 33 5.23 -2.07 -6.42
N TYR A 34 3.95 -2.31 -6.71
CA TYR A 34 2.99 -1.29 -7.06
C TYR A 34 1.81 -1.32 -6.08
N LEU A 35 1.35 -0.14 -5.66
CA LEU A 35 0.03 0.00 -5.07
C LEU A 35 -0.98 0.12 -6.22
N CYS A 36 -1.96 -0.76 -6.26
CA CYS A 36 -3.00 -0.78 -7.28
C CYS A 36 -4.39 -0.63 -6.65
N ARG A 37 -5.26 0.15 -7.29
CA ARG A 37 -6.71 0.06 -7.11
C ARG A 37 -7.22 -1.03 -8.04
N ALA A 38 -7.72 -2.12 -7.48
CA ALA A 38 -8.29 -3.25 -8.21
C ALA A 38 -9.82 -3.19 -8.17
N GLU A 39 -10.48 -3.37 -9.31
CA GLU A 39 -11.93 -3.35 -9.40
C GLU A 39 -12.41 -4.51 -10.27
N MET A 40 -13.33 -5.33 -9.75
CA MET A 40 -13.88 -6.45 -10.50
C MET A 40 -14.74 -5.94 -11.66
N VAL A 41 -14.67 -6.62 -12.82
CA VAL A 41 -15.42 -6.23 -14.03
C VAL A 41 -16.86 -6.74 -13.95
N VAL A 42 -17.60 -6.27 -12.94
CA VAL A 42 -19.03 -6.52 -12.73
C VAL A 42 -19.71 -5.23 -12.27
N PRO A 43 -21.03 -5.06 -12.49
CA PRO A 43 -21.76 -3.89 -11.99
C PRO A 43 -21.61 -3.73 -10.47
N ASP A 44 -21.47 -2.48 -10.02
CA ASP A 44 -21.44 -2.08 -8.61
C ASP A 44 -20.31 -2.72 -7.77
N ALA A 45 -19.25 -3.23 -8.41
CA ALA A 45 -18.06 -3.70 -7.71
C ALA A 45 -17.41 -2.56 -6.92
N LYS A 46 -17.21 -2.76 -5.61
CA LYS A 46 -16.39 -1.85 -4.82
C LYS A 46 -14.91 -2.10 -5.14
N PRO A 47 -14.08 -1.04 -5.22
CA PRO A 47 -12.66 -1.22 -5.42
C PRO A 47 -11.98 -1.76 -4.17
N GLU A 48 -10.83 -2.41 -4.39
CA GLU A 48 -9.90 -2.84 -3.37
C GLU A 48 -8.54 -2.20 -3.61
N TYR A 49 -7.75 -2.04 -2.54
CA TYR A 49 -6.33 -1.71 -2.69
C TYR A 49 -5.48 -2.94 -2.46
N VAL A 50 -4.65 -3.23 -3.45
CA VAL A 50 -3.73 -4.36 -3.44
C VAL A 50 -2.31 -3.89 -3.73
N ILE A 51 -1.33 -4.55 -3.12
CA ILE A 51 0.05 -4.47 -3.59
C ILE A 51 0.23 -5.54 -4.65
N VAL A 52 0.76 -5.17 -5.82
CA VAL A 52 1.11 -6.10 -6.89
C VAL A 52 2.61 -6.07 -7.09
N ASN A 53 3.24 -7.23 -6.99
CA ASN A 53 4.65 -7.43 -7.27
C ASN A 53 4.81 -7.96 -8.69
N VAL A 54 5.75 -7.36 -9.42
CA VAL A 54 6.03 -7.70 -10.82
C VAL A 54 7.52 -7.92 -10.96
N TYR A 55 7.90 -8.99 -11.65
CA TYR A 55 9.26 -9.20 -12.12
C TYR A 55 9.32 -8.91 -13.62
N GLU A 56 10.32 -8.14 -14.05
CA GLU A 56 10.68 -7.91 -15.44
C GLU A 56 12.05 -8.52 -15.72
N ASP A 57 12.16 -9.36 -16.75
CA ASP A 57 13.41 -9.96 -17.18
C ASP A 57 14.28 -8.96 -18.00
N LEU A 58 15.47 -9.39 -18.41
CA LEU A 58 16.39 -8.53 -19.18
C LEU A 58 15.94 -8.28 -20.62
N ASP A 59 14.96 -9.05 -21.13
CA ASP A 59 14.39 -8.92 -22.47
C ASP A 59 13.10 -8.08 -22.48
N GLY A 60 12.64 -7.64 -21.30
CA GLY A 60 11.44 -6.82 -21.12
C GLY A 60 10.14 -7.62 -21.04
N ASN A 61 10.21 -8.95 -20.85
CA ASN A 61 9.03 -9.72 -20.46
C ASN A 61 8.76 -9.50 -18.98
N ALA A 62 7.50 -9.49 -18.57
CA ALA A 62 7.15 -9.30 -17.18
C ALA A 62 5.97 -10.15 -16.76
N GLU A 63 5.95 -10.51 -15.47
CA GLU A 63 4.90 -11.32 -14.85
C GLU A 63 4.62 -10.85 -13.42
N ILE A 64 3.39 -11.08 -12.96
CA ILE A 64 3.04 -10.88 -11.56
C ILE A 64 3.65 -12.02 -10.74
N THR A 65 4.45 -11.67 -9.74
CA THR A 65 5.09 -12.64 -8.83
C THR A 65 4.40 -12.72 -7.47
N GLY A 66 3.49 -11.80 -7.17
CA GLY A 66 2.67 -11.86 -5.98
C GLY A 66 1.68 -10.71 -5.87
N SER A 67 0.67 -10.88 -5.04
CA SER A 67 -0.30 -9.85 -4.71
C SER A 67 -0.73 -9.93 -3.26
N LEU A 68 -0.99 -8.79 -2.62
CA LEU A 68 -1.47 -8.69 -1.25
C LEU A 68 -2.66 -7.74 -1.17
N SER A 69 -3.81 -8.21 -0.68
CA SER A 69 -4.98 -7.35 -0.42
C SER A 69 -4.86 -6.70 0.97
N LEU A 70 -4.83 -5.36 1.02
CA LEU A 70 -4.34 -4.62 2.18
C LEU A 70 -5.29 -4.64 3.40
N LEU A 71 -6.56 -4.96 3.19
CA LEU A 71 -7.56 -5.13 4.26
C LEU A 71 -8.13 -6.56 4.32
N GLU A 72 -7.47 -7.54 3.71
CA GLU A 72 -7.91 -8.93 3.79
C GLU A 72 -8.00 -9.39 5.24
N GLY A 73 -9.12 -10.01 5.60
CA GLY A 73 -9.40 -10.47 6.96
C GLY A 73 -9.67 -9.36 7.99
N LYS A 74 -9.71 -8.08 7.59
CA LYS A 74 -10.02 -6.96 8.49
C LYS A 74 -11.54 -6.73 8.57
N GLU A 75 -12.20 -7.47 9.47
CA GLU A 75 -13.66 -7.39 9.63
C GLU A 75 -14.18 -5.99 9.97
N GLY A 76 -15.20 -5.56 9.21
CA GLY A 76 -15.86 -4.26 9.37
C GLY A 76 -15.09 -3.07 8.78
N TRP A 77 -13.96 -3.31 8.10
CA TRP A 77 -13.27 -2.29 7.35
C TRP A 77 -13.84 -2.17 5.93
N GLU A 78 -13.93 -0.94 5.45
CA GLU A 78 -14.29 -0.63 4.06
C GLU A 78 -13.11 0.02 3.34
N TYR A 79 -12.91 -0.34 2.08
CA TYR A 79 -11.92 0.33 1.23
C TYR A 79 -12.35 1.77 0.95
N ASN A 80 -11.36 2.67 0.90
CA ASN A 80 -11.54 4.03 0.42
C ASN A 80 -11.82 4.01 -1.09
N ASP A 81 -13.05 4.32 -1.49
CA ASP A 81 -13.49 4.23 -2.89
C ASP A 81 -13.18 5.48 -3.73
N ILE A 82 -12.68 6.55 -3.09
CA ILE A 82 -12.19 7.77 -3.73
C ILE A 82 -10.66 7.76 -3.93
N ASN A 83 -10.08 8.91 -4.27
CA ASN A 83 -8.64 9.05 -4.46
C ASN A 83 -7.89 8.73 -3.15
N PRO A 84 -6.90 7.82 -3.15
CA PRO A 84 -6.20 7.42 -1.94
C PRO A 84 -5.13 8.40 -1.48
N PHE A 85 -4.72 9.37 -2.29
CA PHE A 85 -3.61 10.24 -1.91
C PHE A 85 -3.99 11.15 -0.74
N MET A 86 -3.07 11.25 0.22
CA MET A 86 -3.34 11.95 1.50
C MET A 86 -3.65 13.44 1.33
N ASN A 87 -3.14 14.08 0.26
CA ASN A 87 -3.43 15.48 -0.05
C ASN A 87 -4.90 15.68 -0.50
N GLU A 88 -5.55 14.64 -1.03
CA GLU A 88 -6.98 14.65 -1.37
C GLU A 88 -7.87 14.30 -0.16
N ASN A 89 -7.27 13.90 0.96
CA ASN A 89 -7.94 13.43 2.17
C ASN A 89 -7.45 14.22 3.39
N SER A 90 -7.65 15.54 3.39
CA SER A 90 -7.07 16.45 4.39
C SER A 90 -7.44 16.09 5.83
N ASP A 91 -8.66 15.60 6.07
CA ASP A 91 -9.11 15.21 7.41
C ASP A 91 -8.38 13.97 7.92
N VAL A 92 -8.17 12.97 7.05
CA VAL A 92 -7.39 11.76 7.38
C VAL A 92 -5.93 12.13 7.59
N LYS A 93 -5.38 13.01 6.74
CA LYS A 93 -4.02 13.52 6.91
C LYS A 93 -3.86 14.24 8.25
N ALA A 94 -4.80 15.11 8.62
CA ALA A 94 -4.74 15.81 9.90
C ALA A 94 -4.82 14.84 11.09
N ALA A 95 -5.67 13.82 11.01
CA ALA A 95 -5.72 12.77 12.03
C ALA A 95 -4.41 11.98 12.09
N PHE A 96 -3.81 11.62 10.96
CA PHE A 96 -2.53 10.92 10.89
C PHE A 96 -1.40 11.74 11.49
N ASP A 97 -1.25 13.00 11.05
CA ASP A 97 -0.24 13.93 11.61
C ASP A 97 -0.43 14.10 13.12
N LYS A 98 -1.69 14.17 13.59
CA LYS A 98 -1.99 14.30 15.02
C LYS A 98 -1.69 13.04 15.81
N ALA A 99 -1.92 11.85 15.24
CA ALA A 99 -1.59 10.58 15.86
C ALA A 99 -0.07 10.37 16.02
N LEU A 100 0.73 11.01 15.16
CA LEU A 100 2.19 11.01 15.23
C LEU A 100 2.78 12.12 16.10
N ASP A 101 1.97 13.07 16.56
CA ASP A 101 2.42 14.23 17.33
C ASP A 101 3.14 13.79 18.61
N GLY A 102 4.41 14.19 18.74
CA GLY A 102 5.27 13.81 19.87
C GLY A 102 5.98 12.44 19.73
N LEU A 103 5.71 11.65 18.68
CA LEU A 103 6.51 10.46 18.39
C LEU A 103 7.88 10.85 17.81
N THR A 104 8.93 10.14 18.22
CA THR A 104 10.30 10.36 17.76
C THR A 104 10.98 9.02 17.48
N GLY A 105 12.13 9.04 16.78
CA GLY A 105 12.90 7.83 16.47
C GLY A 105 12.53 7.14 15.16
N ALA A 106 11.51 7.62 14.45
CA ALA A 106 11.20 7.22 13.09
C ALA A 106 10.58 8.37 12.29
N GLU A 107 10.82 8.38 10.98
CA GLU A 107 10.13 9.21 10.01
C GLU A 107 8.97 8.41 9.40
N TYR A 108 7.79 9.00 9.37
CA TYR A 108 6.58 8.38 8.81
C TYR A 108 6.13 9.18 7.58
N LYS A 109 6.09 8.51 6.43
CA LYS A 109 5.67 9.11 5.15
C LYS A 109 4.41 8.39 4.68
N PRO A 110 3.21 8.98 4.88
CA PRO A 110 1.98 8.33 4.44
C PRO A 110 1.91 8.36 2.91
N ILE A 111 1.62 7.20 2.33
CA ILE A 111 1.52 6.99 0.87
C ILE A 111 0.06 7.10 0.43
N ALA A 112 -0.82 6.38 1.12
CA ALA A 112 -2.21 6.23 0.71
C ALA A 112 -3.15 5.96 1.89
N TYR A 113 -4.31 6.59 1.85
CA TYR A 113 -5.47 6.25 2.67
C TYR A 113 -6.21 5.07 2.04
N ILE A 114 -6.11 3.91 2.70
CA ILE A 114 -6.54 2.61 2.16
C ILE A 114 -7.99 2.31 2.49
N GLY A 115 -8.45 2.65 3.70
CA GLY A 115 -9.81 2.36 4.11
C GLY A 115 -10.10 2.77 5.54
N TYR A 116 -11.34 2.57 5.96
CA TYR A 116 -11.84 3.05 7.24
C TYR A 116 -12.78 2.07 7.93
N LYS A 117 -12.99 2.32 9.21
CA LYS A 117 -13.99 1.68 10.05
C LYS A 117 -14.41 2.66 11.13
N ASP A 118 -15.67 3.08 11.14
CA ASP A 118 -16.17 4.12 12.05
C ASP A 118 -15.30 5.40 11.99
N ASN A 119 -14.61 5.74 13.08
CA ASN A 119 -13.68 6.88 13.17
C ASN A 119 -12.20 6.48 13.01
N SER A 120 -11.94 5.25 12.57
CA SER A 120 -10.61 4.69 12.36
C SER A 120 -10.23 4.67 10.88
N TYR A 121 -8.95 4.88 10.58
CA TYR A 121 -8.40 4.93 9.24
C TYR A 121 -7.17 4.04 9.12
N ALA A 122 -7.03 3.36 7.99
CA ALA A 122 -5.87 2.55 7.63
C ALA A 122 -5.06 3.30 6.58
N VAL A 123 -3.79 3.57 6.90
CA VAL A 123 -2.90 4.37 6.05
C VAL A 123 -1.66 3.55 5.71
N LEU A 124 -1.47 3.27 4.42
CA LEU A 124 -0.22 2.70 3.93
C LEU A 124 0.88 3.74 4.09
N THR A 125 1.92 3.39 4.83
CA THR A 125 2.95 4.32 5.28
C THR A 125 4.32 3.72 5.05
N LYS A 126 5.25 4.53 4.54
CA LYS A 126 6.68 4.23 4.56
C LYS A 126 7.27 4.73 5.88
N ILE A 127 7.84 3.82 6.67
CA ILE A 127 8.44 4.14 7.97
C ILE A 127 9.95 3.98 7.85
N THR A 128 10.70 4.99 8.26
CA THR A 128 12.17 4.94 8.30
C THR A 128 12.65 5.20 9.72
N ILE A 129 13.19 4.16 10.36
CA ILE A 129 13.75 4.25 11.72
C ILE A 129 15.00 5.13 11.66
N THR A 130 15.07 6.12 12.55
CA THR A 130 16.19 7.06 12.62
C THR A 130 17.32 6.44 13.44
N SER A 131 18.31 5.87 12.75
CA SER A 131 19.48 5.25 13.38
C SER A 131 20.74 5.50 12.54
N VAL A 132 21.89 4.99 12.99
CA VAL A 132 23.15 5.03 12.21
C VAL A 132 23.04 4.28 10.89
N GLU A 133 22.20 3.24 10.84
CA GLU A 133 21.89 2.43 9.66
C GLU A 133 20.36 2.42 9.51
N PRO A 134 19.78 3.43 8.85
CA PRO A 134 18.33 3.60 8.82
C PRO A 134 17.67 2.40 8.14
N LEU A 135 16.71 1.80 8.84
CA LEU A 135 15.89 0.71 8.33
C LEU A 135 14.56 1.28 7.85
N THR A 136 14.13 0.83 6.67
CA THR A 136 12.89 1.29 6.04
C THR A 136 11.95 0.12 5.79
N SER A 137 10.70 0.27 6.22
CA SER A 137 9.61 -0.67 5.96
C SER A 137 8.42 0.02 5.30
N LEU A 138 7.57 -0.78 4.66
CA LEU A 138 6.20 -0.39 4.38
C LEU A 138 5.31 -1.01 5.44
N SER A 139 4.38 -0.23 5.97
CA SER A 139 3.51 -0.67 7.05
C SER A 139 2.11 -0.11 6.87
N MET A 140 1.11 -0.86 7.30
CA MET A 140 -0.24 -0.36 7.52
C MET A 140 -0.31 0.26 8.91
N VAL A 141 -0.50 1.57 8.96
CA VAL A 141 -0.71 2.31 10.21
C VAL A 141 -2.20 2.53 10.39
N TYR A 142 -2.73 2.01 11.49
CA TYR A 142 -4.12 2.15 11.88
C TYR A 142 -4.24 3.27 12.92
N ILE A 143 -5.08 4.25 12.63
CA ILE A 143 -5.30 5.40 13.52
C ILE A 143 -6.78 5.54 13.84
N THR A 144 -7.10 6.02 15.04
CA THR A 144 -8.48 6.38 15.43
C THR A 144 -8.55 7.85 15.81
N LYS A 145 -9.51 8.56 15.22
CA LYS A 145 -9.84 9.95 15.58
C LYS A 145 -10.69 9.96 16.85
N THR A 146 -10.32 10.84 17.78
CA THR A 146 -11.02 11.07 19.05
C THR A 146 -11.43 12.54 19.17
N ASP A 147 -12.25 12.87 20.18
CA ASP A 147 -12.65 14.26 20.44
C ASP A 147 -11.45 15.17 20.76
N SER A 148 -10.37 14.60 21.30
CA SER A 148 -9.16 15.33 21.72
C SER A 148 -8.01 15.25 20.72
N GLY A 149 -8.16 14.51 19.61
CA GLY A 149 -7.12 14.37 18.59
C GLY A 149 -7.21 13.07 17.81
N ALA A 150 -6.10 12.34 17.73
CA ALA A 150 -6.02 11.03 17.11
C ALA A 150 -4.90 10.22 17.79
N MET A 151 -4.98 8.90 17.69
CA MET A 151 -3.98 7.98 18.22
C MET A 151 -3.71 6.86 17.22
N ILE A 152 -2.50 6.28 17.29
CA ILE A 152 -2.19 5.03 16.59
C ILE A 152 -2.77 3.88 17.39
N ASP A 153 -3.58 3.06 16.74
CA ASP A 153 -4.09 1.83 17.32
C ASP A 153 -3.10 0.69 17.11
N ASP A 154 -2.54 0.60 15.90
CA ASP A 154 -1.65 -0.49 15.52
C ASP A 154 -0.76 -0.13 14.32
N ILE A 155 0.36 -0.82 14.18
CA ILE A 155 1.25 -0.75 13.02
C ILE A 155 1.60 -2.17 12.60
N TYR A 156 1.19 -2.55 11.40
CA TYR A 156 1.52 -3.85 10.81
C TYR A 156 2.53 -3.65 9.70
N ASP A 157 3.74 -4.17 9.88
CA ASP A 157 4.72 -4.24 8.80
C ASP A 157 4.21 -5.14 7.69
N ILE A 158 4.36 -4.67 6.45
CA ILE A 158 4.05 -5.44 5.25
C ILE A 158 5.32 -6.20 4.90
N ASP A 159 5.27 -7.51 5.09
CA ASP A 159 6.32 -8.39 4.59
C ASP A 159 6.23 -8.43 3.06
N MET A 160 7.18 -7.75 2.42
CA MET A 160 7.38 -7.79 0.98
C MET A 160 8.59 -8.65 0.61
N SER A 161 9.03 -9.56 1.48
CA SER A 161 10.02 -10.55 1.07
C SER A 161 9.45 -11.29 -0.14
N LEU A 162 9.96 -10.90 -1.30
CA LEU A 162 9.82 -11.65 -2.53
C LEU A 162 10.59 -12.93 -2.25
N GLU A 163 9.92 -13.95 -1.73
CA GLU A 163 10.48 -15.29 -1.63
C GLU A 163 10.74 -15.76 -3.06
N ASN A 164 11.89 -15.37 -3.60
CA ASN A 164 12.53 -16.05 -4.70
C ASN A 164 13.00 -17.40 -4.14
N GLU A 165 12.07 -18.32 -3.92
CA GLU A 165 12.40 -19.74 -3.79
C GLU A 165 12.93 -20.20 -5.14
N ARG A 166 14.23 -20.00 -5.34
CA ARG A 166 15.01 -20.68 -6.37
C ARG A 166 15.05 -22.17 -5.98
N ASN A 167 14.16 -22.96 -6.57
CA ASN A 167 14.38 -24.40 -6.73
C ASN A 167 15.23 -24.67 -7.98
#